data_AF-A0A950JI03-F1
#
_entry.id   AF-A0A950JI03-F1
#
_cell.length_a   1.000
_cell.length_b   1.000
_cell.length_c   1.000
_cell.angle_alpha   90.00
_cell.angle_beta   90.00
_cell.angle_gamma   90.00
#
_symmetry.space_group_name_H-M   'P 1'
#
loop_
_entity.id
_entity.type
_entity.pdbx_description
1 polymer ?
#
loop_
_entity_poly.entity_id
_entity_poly.type
_entity_poly.pdbx_seq_one_letter_code
_entity_poly.pdbx_strand_id
1 'polypeptide(L)'
;MSFVRTNDLCFLPATELASLIRRRAVSPVEVVEAYLRRMKDRNPVINAYTLVLAEHAMDAAREAEAAVLSGRPLGPLHGVPVAIKDLDDFAGAPTSMGSLAVQNRVPAKSAAA
;
A
#
# COMPACT_ATOMS: atom_id res chain seq x y z
N MET A 1 13.65 -7.69 -21.14
CA MET A 1 12.74 -7.75 -19.98
C MET A 1 13.56 -8.11 -18.75
N SER A 2 13.80 -7.18 -17.82
CA SER A 2 14.47 -7.50 -16.56
C SER A 2 13.47 -8.24 -15.66
N PHE A 3 13.79 -9.48 -15.31
CA PHE A 3 13.01 -10.28 -14.37
C PHE A 3 13.29 -9.76 -12.95
N VAL A 4 12.56 -8.74 -12.51
CA VAL A 4 12.60 -8.32 -11.10
C VAL A 4 11.82 -9.38 -10.33
N ARG A 5 12.47 -10.09 -9.39
CA ARG A 5 11.75 -11.09 -8.59
C ARG A 5 10.77 -10.36 -7.66
N THR A 6 9.62 -10.98 -7.38
CA THR A 6 8.56 -10.41 -6.55
C THR A 6 9.09 -9.85 -5.21
N ASN A 7 10.01 -10.55 -4.55
CA ASN A 7 10.55 -10.10 -3.26
C ASN A 7 11.53 -8.92 -3.40
N ASP A 8 12.16 -8.74 -4.57
CA ASP A 8 13.07 -7.62 -4.83
C ASP A 8 12.27 -6.30 -4.92
N LEU A 9 10.99 -6.35 -5.37
CA LEU A 9 10.09 -5.19 -5.42
C LEU A 9 9.90 -4.53 -4.04
N CYS A 10 9.86 -5.33 -2.97
CA CYS A 10 9.68 -4.81 -1.61
C CYS A 10 10.89 -4.04 -1.04
N PHE A 11 12.03 -4.06 -1.76
CA PHE A 11 13.26 -3.38 -1.34
C PHE A 11 13.65 -2.23 -2.27
N LEU A 12 12.89 -1.99 -3.33
CA LEU A 12 13.16 -0.87 -4.23
C LEU A 12 12.77 0.46 -3.56
N PRO A 13 13.50 1.55 -3.85
CA PRO A 13 13.07 2.89 -3.48
C PRO A 13 11.68 3.21 -4.04
N ALA A 14 10.88 3.97 -3.30
CA ALA A 14 9.54 4.40 -3.74
C ALA A 14 9.58 5.15 -5.09
N THR A 15 10.62 5.95 -5.32
CA THR A 15 10.85 6.66 -6.59
C THR A 15 11.11 5.69 -7.75
N GLU A 16 11.79 4.57 -7.49
CA GLU A 16 12.05 3.55 -8.48
C GLU A 16 10.78 2.74 -8.80
N LEU A 17 10.01 2.35 -7.78
CA LEU A 17 8.69 1.73 -7.96
C LEU A 17 7.77 2.62 -8.78
N ALA A 18 7.65 3.91 -8.43
CA ALA A 18 6.85 4.87 -9.18
C ALA A 18 7.30 4.98 -10.65
N SER A 19 8.62 4.97 -10.89
CA SER A 19 9.19 4.99 -12.25
C SER A 19 8.89 3.72 -13.03
N LEU A 20 9.02 2.54 -12.41
CA LEU A 20 8.71 1.24 -12.99
C LEU A 20 7.21 1.13 -13.36
N ILE A 21 6.34 1.55 -12.46
CA ILE A 21 4.88 1.59 -12.67
C ILE A 21 4.53 2.52 -13.82
N ARG A 22 5.07 3.75 -13.81
CA ARG A 22 4.78 4.76 -14.85
C ARG A 22 5.17 4.29 -16.25
N ARG A 23 6.29 3.56 -16.37
CA ARG A 23 6.75 2.99 -17.65
C ARG A 23 6.16 1.60 -17.94
N ARG A 24 5.22 1.12 -17.12
CA ARG A 24 4.52 -0.18 -17.27
C ARG A 24 5.47 -1.38 -17.23
N ALA A 25 6.61 -1.24 -16.56
CA ALA A 25 7.55 -2.34 -16.36
C ALA A 25 7.11 -3.28 -15.21
N VAL A 26 6.31 -2.77 -14.28
CA VAL A 26 5.59 -3.54 -13.25
C VAL A 26 4.22 -2.91 -13.05
N SER A 27 3.24 -3.71 -12.63
CA SER A 27 1.91 -3.24 -12.25
C SER A 27 1.87 -2.83 -10.76
N PRO A 28 1.10 -1.79 -10.37
CA PRO A 28 0.76 -1.55 -8.97
C PRO A 28 0.16 -2.79 -8.28
N VAL A 29 -0.58 -3.63 -9.00
CA VAL A 29 -1.17 -4.86 -8.48
C VAL A 29 -0.06 -5.85 -8.09
N GLU A 30 0.90 -6.08 -8.99
CA GLU A 30 2.07 -6.94 -8.71
C GLU A 30 2.87 -6.43 -7.51
N VAL A 31 3.01 -5.11 -7.38
CA VAL A 31 3.69 -4.49 -6.24
C VAL A 31 2.92 -4.74 -4.93
N VAL A 32 1.62 -4.46 -4.87
CA VAL A 32 0.82 -4.68 -3.65
C VAL A 32 0.78 -6.16 -3.27
N GLU A 33 0.66 -7.08 -4.23
CA GLU A 33 0.72 -8.52 -3.98
C GLU A 33 2.07 -8.95 -3.37
N ALA A 34 3.17 -8.36 -3.84
CA ALA A 34 4.49 -8.62 -3.27
C ALA A 34 4.58 -8.21 -1.79
N TYR A 35 4.10 -7.01 -1.47
CA TYR A 35 4.09 -6.50 -0.09
C TYR A 35 3.16 -7.31 0.81
N LEU A 36 1.96 -7.66 0.37
CA LEU A 36 1.01 -8.48 1.15
C LEU A 36 1.59 -9.88 1.42
N ARG A 37 2.26 -10.49 0.44
CA ARG A 37 2.93 -11.79 0.61
C ARG A 37 4.05 -11.72 1.63
N ARG A 38 4.95 -10.75 1.48
CA ARG A 38 6.06 -10.53 2.43
C ARG A 38 5.54 -10.26 3.85
N MET A 39 4.52 -9.43 3.97
CA MET A 39 3.88 -9.14 5.25
C MET A 39 3.29 -10.40 5.87
N LYS A 40 2.55 -11.22 5.11
CA LYS A 40 2.00 -12.49 5.60
C LYS A 40 3.09 -13.40 6.18
N ASP A 41 4.25 -13.47 5.52
CA ASP A 41 5.36 -14.33 5.95
C ASP A 41 6.13 -13.78 7.16
N ARG A 42 6.20 -12.45 7.34
CA ARG A 42 7.08 -11.80 8.32
C ARG A 42 6.38 -11.19 9.51
N ASN A 43 5.15 -10.71 9.35
CA ASN A 43 4.40 -10.04 10.41
C ASN A 43 4.15 -10.91 11.65
N PRO A 44 3.99 -12.25 11.58
CA PRO A 44 3.84 -13.08 12.78
C PRO A 44 5.03 -13.01 13.76
N VAL A 45 6.23 -12.66 13.27
CA VAL A 45 7.44 -12.54 14.10
C VAL A 45 7.74 -11.08 14.43
N ILE A 46 7.54 -10.17 13.48
CA ILE A 46 7.90 -8.75 13.63
C ILE A 46 6.81 -7.95 14.35
N ASN A 47 5.53 -8.31 14.12
CA ASN A 47 4.35 -7.58 14.59
C ASN A 47 4.37 -6.09 14.19
N ALA A 48 4.66 -5.81 12.91
CA ALA A 48 4.74 -4.45 12.37
C ALA A 48 3.37 -3.85 12.02
N TYR A 49 2.39 -4.68 11.66
CA TYR A 49 1.04 -4.26 11.29
C TYR A 49 0.02 -4.77 12.30
N THR A 50 -0.74 -3.84 12.90
CA THR A 50 -1.87 -4.13 13.80
C THR A 50 -3.19 -4.32 13.04
N LEU A 51 -3.34 -3.62 11.91
CA LEU A 51 -4.47 -3.72 11.00
C LEU A 51 -3.94 -3.79 9.56
N VAL A 52 -4.53 -4.66 8.75
CA VAL A 52 -4.19 -4.82 7.34
C VAL A 52 -5.45 -4.67 6.50
N LEU A 53 -5.51 -3.62 5.69
CA LEU A 53 -6.61 -3.35 4.75
C LEU A 53 -6.33 -4.00 3.39
N ALA A 54 -6.15 -5.32 3.36
CA ALA A 54 -5.64 -6.03 2.17
C ALA A 54 -6.55 -5.88 0.93
N GLU A 55 -7.86 -6.02 1.10
CA GLU A 55 -8.82 -5.88 -0.01
C GLU A 55 -8.82 -4.44 -0.55
N HIS A 56 -8.91 -3.45 0.34
CA HIS A 56 -8.83 -2.04 -0.02
C HIS A 56 -7.53 -1.70 -0.78
N ALA A 57 -6.38 -2.22 -0.32
CA ALA A 57 -5.09 -2.00 -0.98
C ALA A 57 -5.06 -2.60 -2.40
N MET A 58 -5.68 -3.78 -2.59
CA MET A 58 -5.79 -4.41 -3.90
C MET A 58 -6.73 -3.66 -4.84
N ASP A 59 -7.86 -3.16 -4.33
CA ASP A 59 -8.79 -2.34 -5.13
C ASP A 59 -8.13 -1.03 -5.57
N ALA A 60 -7.45 -0.33 -4.65
CA ALA A 60 -6.68 0.87 -4.97
C ALA A 60 -5.57 0.60 -6.01
N ALA A 61 -4.91 -0.57 -5.94
CA ALA A 61 -3.91 -0.95 -6.92
C ALA A 61 -4.50 -1.18 -8.32
N ARG A 62 -5.69 -1.80 -8.42
CA ARG A 62 -6.40 -1.99 -9.70
C ARG A 62 -6.83 -0.65 -10.30
N GLU A 63 -7.33 0.27 -9.47
CA GLU A 63 -7.66 1.62 -9.92
C GLU A 63 -6.42 2.38 -10.40
N ALA A 64 -5.30 2.25 -9.68
CA ALA A 64 -4.03 2.84 -10.07
C ALA A 64 -3.52 2.28 -11.39
N GLU A 65 -3.60 0.97 -11.59
CA GLU A 65 -3.24 0.31 -12.85
C GLU A 65 -4.10 0.80 -14.02
N ALA A 66 -5.42 0.88 -13.84
CA ALA A 66 -6.33 1.41 -14.85
C ALA A 66 -5.94 2.84 -15.27
N ALA A 67 -5.54 3.70 -14.31
CA ALA A 67 -5.06 5.05 -14.60
C ALA A 67 -3.74 5.08 -15.41
N VAL A 68 -2.81 4.17 -15.11
CA VAL A 68 -1.55 4.00 -15.85
C VAL A 68 -1.84 3.56 -17.29
N LEU A 69 -2.75 2.61 -17.49
CA LEU A 69 -3.14 2.10 -18.80
C LEU A 69 -3.86 3.16 -19.63
N SER A 70 -4.72 3.97 -19.01
CA SER A 70 -5.44 5.05 -19.69
C SER A 70 -4.56 6.24 -20.08
N GLY A 71 -3.29 6.28 -19.65
CA GLY A 71 -2.38 7.39 -19.96
C GLY A 71 -2.77 8.73 -19.32
N ARG A 72 -3.54 8.70 -18.23
CA ARG A 72 -3.93 9.92 -17.51
C ARG A 72 -2.70 10.57 -16.85
N PRO A 73 -2.73 11.88 -16.56
CA PRO A 73 -1.72 12.49 -15.71
C PRO A 73 -1.63 11.75 -14.37
N LEU A 74 -0.44 11.30 -14.01
CA LEU A 74 -0.19 10.53 -12.79
C LEU A 74 0.59 11.37 -11.78
N GLY A 75 0.18 11.31 -10.51
CA GLY A 75 0.93 11.90 -9.39
C GLY A 75 2.34 11.32 -9.25
N PRO A 76 3.21 11.95 -8.45
CA PRO A 76 4.63 11.54 -8.34
C PRO A 76 4.81 10.13 -7.78
N LEU A 77 3.96 9.69 -6.86
CA LEU A 77 4.00 8.38 -6.20
C LEU A 77 2.84 7.45 -6.62
N HIS A 78 2.25 7.69 -7.79
CA HIS A 78 1.09 6.93 -8.26
C HIS A 78 1.36 5.42 -8.27
N GLY A 79 0.51 4.65 -7.59
CA GLY A 79 0.59 3.19 -7.50
C GLY A 79 1.62 2.64 -6.50
N VAL A 80 2.35 3.48 -5.76
CA VAL A 80 3.27 3.04 -4.71
C VAL A 80 2.48 2.73 -3.43
N PRO A 81 2.62 1.53 -2.82
CA PRO A 81 1.94 1.22 -1.56
C PRO A 81 2.55 1.99 -0.39
N VAL A 82 1.72 2.30 0.60
CA VAL A 82 2.13 2.96 1.85
C VAL A 82 1.61 2.21 3.05
N ALA A 83 2.36 2.28 4.15
CA ALA A 83 1.90 1.88 5.48
C ALA A 83 1.71 3.15 6.31
N ILE A 84 0.57 3.26 6.97
CA ILE A 84 0.20 4.41 7.80
C ILE A 84 0.33 4.02 9.26
N LYS A 85 0.88 4.92 10.07
CA LYS A 85 0.99 4.70 11.51
C LYS A 85 -0.41 4.72 12.10
N ASP A 86 -0.69 3.82 13.05
CA ASP A 86 -1.98 3.74 13.76
C ASP A 86 -2.13 4.87 14.80
N LEU A 87 -1.90 6.10 14.34
CA LEU A 87 -2.13 7.38 14.99
C LEU A 87 -2.87 8.34 14.05
N ASP A 88 -2.84 8.05 12.74
CA ASP A 88 -3.51 8.83 11.71
C ASP A 88 -4.83 8.17 11.34
N ASP A 89 -5.89 8.98 11.30
CA ASP A 89 -7.22 8.49 10.99
C ASP A 89 -7.30 8.03 9.53
N PHE A 90 -7.93 6.88 9.32
CA PHE A 90 -8.32 6.38 8.01
C PHE A 90 -9.83 6.16 8.00
N ALA A 91 -10.54 6.87 7.11
CA ALA A 91 -12.00 6.82 7.07
C ALA A 91 -12.51 5.38 6.91
N GLY A 92 -13.41 4.98 7.81
CA GLY A 92 -14.05 3.66 7.75
C GLY A 92 -13.19 2.49 8.26
N ALA A 93 -11.96 2.72 8.72
CA ALA A 93 -11.14 1.70 9.39
C ALA A 93 -10.94 2.06 10.87
N PRO A 94 -10.78 1.07 11.77
CA PRO A 94 -10.41 1.34 13.16
C PRO A 94 -9.05 2.04 13.27
N THR A 95 -8.96 3.02 14.16
CA THR A 95 -7.69 3.65 14.57
C THR A 95 -7.54 3.49 16.07
N SER A 96 -6.60 2.65 16.51
CA SER A 96 -6.48 2.26 17.92
C SER A 96 -5.63 3.21 18.74
N MET A 97 -4.81 4.04 18.10
CA MET A 97 -3.83 4.91 18.76
C MET A 97 -2.89 4.15 19.71
N GLY A 98 -2.72 2.84 19.53
CA GLY A 98 -1.98 1.98 20.45
C GLY A 98 -2.63 1.84 21.84
N SER A 99 -3.92 2.12 21.99
CA SER A 99 -4.62 2.13 23.27
C SER A 99 -5.94 1.35 23.23
N LEU A 100 -6.11 0.43 24.19
CA LEU A 100 -7.34 -0.35 24.36
C LEU A 100 -8.57 0.54 24.63
N ALA A 101 -8.37 1.74 25.17
CA ALA A 101 -9.46 2.67 25.49
C ALA A 101 -10.18 3.19 24.23
N VAL A 102 -9.50 3.21 23.07
CA VAL A 102 -10.04 3.75 21.82
C VAL A 102 -9.92 2.77 20.64
N GLN A 103 -9.59 1.50 20.90
CA GLN A 103 -9.31 0.48 19.88
C GLN A 103 -10.41 0.27 18.83
N ASN A 104 -11.67 0.57 19.17
CA ASN A 104 -12.82 0.41 18.29
C ASN A 104 -13.29 1.74 17.66
N ARG A 105 -12.53 2.82 17.80
CA ARG A 105 -12.86 4.12 17.20
C ARG A 105 -12.71 4.02 15.69
N VAL A 106 -13.79 4.26 14.95
CA VAL A 106 -13.80 4.31 13.48
C VAL A 106 -14.04 5.76 13.02
N PRO A 107 -13.02 6.45 12.49
CA PRO A 107 -13.17 7.82 12.00
C PRO A 107 -14.05 7.90 10.74
N ALA A 108 -14.82 8.97 10.63
CA ALA A 108 -15.62 9.25 9.42
C ALA A 108 -14.80 9.92 8.29
N LYS A 109 -13.60 10.42 8.61
CA LYS A 109 -12.71 11.11 7.66
C LYS A 109 -11.29 10.66 7.90
N SER A 110 -10.51 10.56 6.83
CA SER A 110 -9.07 10.35 6.92
C SER A 110 -8.39 11.65 7.34
N ALA A 111 -7.23 11.54 7.99
CA ALA A 111 -6.36 12.68 8.24
C ALA A 111 -5.99 13.39 6.93
N ALA A 112 -5.79 14.70 6.98
CA ALA A 112 -5.30 15.45 5.84
C ALA A 112 -3.84 15.07 5.54
N ALA A 113 -3.47 15.13 4.25
CA ALA A 113 -2.08 15.03 3.81
C ALA A 113 -1.30 16.32 4.12
#